data_AF-A0A967N7R5-F1
#
_entry.id   AF-A0A967N7R5-F1
#
_cell.length_a   1.000
_cell.length_b   1.000
_cell.length_c   1.000
_cell.angle_alpha   90.00
_cell.angle_beta   90.00
_cell.angle_gamma   90.00
#
_symmetry.space_group_name_H-M   'P 1'
#
loop_
_entity.id
_entity.type
_entity.pdbx_description
1 polymer ?
#
loop_
_entity_poly.entity_id
_entity_poly.type
_entity_poly.pdbx_seq_one_letter_code
_entity_poly.pdbx_strand_id
1 'polypeptide(L)'
;MNGEAGRSTGEAAVEGDRSLEGLTVVVTRPKRQAPELADALLGRGARPVLYPTIEIVAPEDRAPLLEAARMARAFDWIVFTSVNGVDAFAEALAEVELDPEELIGGDGRTVRICAIG
;
A
#
# COMPACT_ATOMS: atom_id res chain seq x y z
N MET A 1 -31.16 -21.99 52.47
CA MET A 1 -30.55 -22.73 51.34
C MET A 1 -31.59 -22.78 50.23
N ASN A 2 -31.34 -22.07 49.14
CA ASN A 2 -31.98 -22.04 47.82
C ASN A 2 -31.31 -20.81 47.17
N GLY A 3 -30.29 -20.92 46.32
CA GLY A 3 -30.10 -21.75 45.14
C GLY A 3 -29.71 -20.76 44.05
N GLU A 4 -28.45 -20.79 43.63
CA GLU A 4 -27.74 -19.69 42.95
C GLU A 4 -28.34 -19.28 41.60
N ALA A 5 -28.41 -17.96 41.39
CA ALA A 5 -28.65 -17.36 40.08
C ALA A 5 -27.35 -17.45 39.25
N GLY A 6 -27.23 -18.51 38.44
CA GLY A 6 -26.24 -18.59 37.39
C GLY A 6 -26.56 -17.57 36.29
N ARG A 7 -25.99 -16.37 36.37
CA ARG A 7 -25.94 -15.45 35.23
C ARG A 7 -24.88 -15.97 34.27
N SER A 8 -25.30 -16.73 33.26
CA SER A 8 -24.52 -16.89 32.03
C SER A 8 -24.55 -15.56 31.27
N THR A 9 -23.57 -14.68 31.52
CA THR A 9 -23.27 -13.62 30.57
C THR A 9 -22.61 -14.27 29.38
N GLY A 10 -23.41 -14.56 28.34
CA GLY A 10 -22.88 -14.84 27.02
C GLY A 10 -22.03 -13.64 26.60
N GLU A 11 -20.74 -13.85 26.41
CA GLU A 11 -19.95 -13.00 25.55
C GLU A 11 -20.61 -13.06 24.17
N ALA A 12 -21.39 -12.04 23.84
CA ALA A 12 -21.80 -11.80 22.47
C ALA A 12 -20.51 -11.63 21.69
N ALA A 13 -20.11 -12.69 20.97
CA ALA A 13 -19.06 -12.61 19.98
C ALA A 13 -19.38 -11.39 19.12
N VAL A 14 -18.42 -10.46 19.02
CA VAL A 14 -18.51 -9.35 18.09
C VAL A 14 -18.75 -9.98 16.72
N GLU A 15 -19.97 -9.89 16.23
CA GLU A 15 -20.37 -10.43 14.94
C GLU A 15 -19.58 -9.61 13.92
N GLY A 16 -18.49 -10.18 13.41
CA GLY A 16 -17.60 -9.50 12.47
C GLY A 16 -18.38 -9.03 11.25
N ASP A 17 -17.91 -7.97 10.60
CA ASP A 17 -18.45 -7.55 9.30
C ASP A 17 -18.46 -8.76 8.35
N ARG A 18 -19.65 -9.29 8.03
CA ARG A 18 -19.86 -10.44 7.14
C ARG A 18 -20.53 -10.03 5.83
N SER A 19 -20.37 -8.76 5.45
CA SER A 19 -21.03 -8.18 4.27
C SER A 19 -20.69 -8.88 2.95
N LEU A 20 -19.64 -9.71 2.88
CA LEU A 20 -19.22 -10.42 1.68
C LEU A 20 -19.43 -11.94 1.74
N GLU A 21 -20.22 -12.43 2.70
CA GLU A 21 -20.50 -13.86 2.84
C GLU A 21 -21.15 -14.46 1.58
N GLY A 22 -20.70 -15.66 1.21
CA GLY A 22 -21.15 -16.37 0.01
C GLY A 22 -20.50 -15.88 -1.31
N LEU A 23 -19.79 -14.74 -1.31
CA LEU A 23 -19.09 -14.26 -2.49
C LEU A 23 -17.76 -14.97 -2.69
N THR A 24 -17.46 -15.32 -3.95
CA THR A 24 -16.13 -15.75 -4.39
C THR A 24 -15.50 -14.61 -5.18
N VAL A 25 -14.32 -14.15 -4.77
CA VAL A 25 -13.68 -12.96 -5.35
C VAL A 25 -12.33 -13.35 -5.96
N VAL A 26 -12.15 -13.13 -7.27
CA VAL A 26 -10.85 -13.35 -7.90
C VAL A 26 -9.97 -12.13 -7.68
N VAL A 27 -8.79 -12.32 -7.09
CA VAL A 27 -7.82 -11.26 -6.81
C VAL A 27 -6.72 -11.31 -7.87
N THR A 28 -6.70 -10.30 -8.74
CA THR A 28 -5.78 -10.22 -9.89
C THR A 28 -4.53 -9.37 -9.67
N ARG A 29 -4.37 -8.82 -8.45
CA ARG A 29 -3.25 -7.96 -8.04
C ARG A 29 -1.89 -8.68 -8.12
N PRO A 30 -0.77 -7.93 -8.19
CA PRO A 30 0.56 -8.50 -8.13
C PRO A 30 0.74 -9.41 -6.92
N LYS A 31 1.52 -10.49 -7.08
CA LYS A 31 1.68 -11.54 -6.07
C LYS A 31 2.05 -11.02 -4.67
N ARG A 32 2.87 -9.97 -4.58
CA ARG A 32 3.28 -9.35 -3.30
C ARG A 32 2.17 -8.53 -2.63
N GLN A 33 1.24 -7.99 -3.40
CA GLN A 33 0.15 -7.11 -2.92
C GLN A 33 -1.18 -7.84 -2.76
N ALA A 34 -1.33 -9.01 -3.37
CA ALA A 34 -2.54 -9.80 -3.35
C ALA A 34 -2.94 -10.35 -1.95
N PRO A 35 -2.00 -10.77 -1.06
CA PRO A 35 -2.33 -11.32 0.25
C PRO A 35 -3.09 -10.35 1.14
N GLU A 36 -2.65 -9.08 1.23
CA GLU A 36 -3.30 -8.06 2.05
C GLU A 36 -4.79 -7.88 1.69
N LEU A 37 -5.09 -7.81 0.38
CA LEU A 37 -6.47 -7.72 -0.09
C LEU A 37 -7.25 -9.01 0.18
N ALA A 38 -6.62 -10.18 0.01
CA ALA A 38 -7.26 -11.46 0.28
C ALA A 38 -7.61 -11.62 1.77
N ASP A 39 -6.72 -11.21 2.68
CA ASP A 39 -6.97 -11.24 4.12
C ASP A 39 -8.11 -10.29 4.50
N ALA A 40 -8.15 -9.10 3.90
CA ALA A 40 -9.24 -8.13 4.09
C ALA A 40 -10.60 -8.64 3.57
N LEU A 41 -10.60 -9.47 2.51
CA LEU A 41 -11.79 -10.14 1.97
C LEU A 41 -12.23 -11.32 2.84
N LEU A 42 -11.28 -12.15 3.29
CA LEU A 42 -11.53 -13.27 4.20
C LEU A 42 -12.13 -12.79 5.52
N GLY A 43 -11.58 -11.71 6.08
CA GLY A 43 -12.10 -11.08 7.30
C GLY A 43 -13.55 -10.60 7.17
N ARG A 44 -14.05 -10.42 5.93
CA ARG A 44 -15.42 -10.03 5.61
C ARG A 44 -16.36 -11.16 5.19
N GLY A 45 -15.90 -12.41 5.31
CA GLY A 45 -16.67 -13.61 4.95
C GLY A 45 -16.60 -14.04 3.47
N ALA A 46 -15.82 -13.35 2.64
CA ALA A 46 -15.64 -13.75 1.24
C ALA A 46 -14.69 -14.95 1.09
N ARG A 47 -14.73 -15.59 -0.08
CA ARG A 47 -13.77 -16.60 -0.53
C ARG A 47 -12.86 -16.03 -1.62
N PRO A 48 -11.69 -15.45 -1.28
CA PRO A 48 -10.77 -14.95 -2.30
C PRO A 48 -10.07 -16.10 -3.04
N VAL A 49 -9.83 -15.90 -4.33
CA VAL A 49 -9.04 -16.77 -5.20
C VAL A 49 -7.90 -15.93 -5.77
N LEU A 50 -6.66 -16.21 -5.36
CA LEU A 50 -5.50 -15.50 -5.88
C LEU A 50 -5.22 -15.92 -7.31
N TYR A 51 -5.21 -14.95 -8.24
CA TYR A 51 -4.89 -15.16 -9.64
C TYR A 51 -4.09 -13.96 -10.19
N PRO A 52 -2.82 -13.77 -9.78
CA PRO A 52 -2.03 -12.63 -10.21
C PRO A 52 -1.92 -12.57 -11.74
N THR A 53 -2.27 -11.43 -12.33
CA THR A 53 -2.24 -11.22 -13.80
C THR A 53 -1.15 -10.27 -14.26
N ILE A 54 -0.50 -9.59 -13.31
CA ILE A 54 0.56 -8.63 -13.55
C ILE A 54 1.70 -8.84 -12.56
N GLU A 55 2.91 -8.48 -12.99
CA GLU A 55 4.11 -8.45 -12.17
C GLU A 55 4.71 -7.04 -12.20
N ILE A 56 5.25 -6.61 -11.05
CA ILE A 56 5.98 -5.35 -10.94
C ILE A 56 7.46 -5.68 -11.01
N VAL A 57 8.09 -5.25 -12.09
CA VAL A 57 9.53 -5.42 -12.33
C VAL A 57 10.16 -4.07 -12.63
N ALA A 58 11.44 -3.92 -12.31
CA ALA A 58 12.20 -2.74 -12.72
C ALA A 58 12.30 -2.70 -14.26
N PRO A 59 12.37 -1.50 -14.87
CA PRO A 59 12.65 -1.37 -16.29
C PRO A 59 14.06 -1.89 -16.62
N GLU A 60 14.28 -2.32 -17.86
CA GLU A 60 15.59 -2.78 -18.33
C GLU A 60 16.67 -1.69 -18.18
N ASP A 61 16.28 -0.43 -18.38
CA ASP A 61 17.13 0.73 -18.17
C ASP A 61 16.57 1.65 -17.07
N ARG A 62 17.36 1.81 -15.99
CA ARG A 62 17.07 2.69 -14.86
C ARG A 62 17.75 4.06 -14.97
N ALA A 63 18.62 4.27 -15.97
CA ALA A 63 19.37 5.52 -16.11
C ALA A 63 18.47 6.77 -16.16
N PRO A 64 17.29 6.76 -16.83
CA PRO A 64 16.39 7.92 -16.82
C PRO A 64 15.85 8.26 -15.42
N LEU A 65 15.56 7.23 -14.59
CA LEU A 65 15.09 7.42 -13.22
C LEU A 65 16.19 8.00 -12.34
N LEU A 66 17.40 7.46 -12.44
CA LEU A 66 18.56 7.96 -11.68
C LEU A 66 18.89 9.41 -12.07
N GLU A 67 18.81 9.75 -13.35
CA GLU A 67 19.02 11.12 -13.80
C GLU A 67 17.93 12.07 -13.30
N ALA A 68 16.66 11.65 -13.35
CA ALA A 68 15.56 12.41 -12.77
C ALA A 68 15.72 12.61 -11.26
N ALA A 69 16.24 11.60 -10.54
CA ALA A 69 16.54 11.72 -9.11
C ALA A 69 17.66 12.74 -8.82
N ARG A 70 18.76 12.73 -9.60
CA ARG A 70 19.82 13.76 -9.47
C ARG A 70 19.30 15.16 -9.72
N MET A 71 18.37 15.29 -10.67
CA MET A 71 17.75 16.56 -11.04
C MET A 71 16.50 16.89 -10.21
N ALA A 72 16.18 16.13 -9.16
CA ALA A 72 14.89 16.22 -8.47
C ALA A 72 14.58 17.65 -7.97
N ARG A 73 15.59 18.39 -7.50
CA ARG A 73 15.47 19.78 -7.03
C ARG A 73 15.18 20.80 -8.14
N ALA A 74 15.32 20.42 -9.41
CA ALA A 74 15.05 21.29 -10.56
C ALA A 74 13.58 21.29 -10.99
N PHE A 75 12.77 20.34 -10.49
CA PHE A 75 11.34 20.25 -10.83
C PHE A 75 10.49 21.11 -9.88
N ASP A 76 9.46 21.76 -10.41
CA ASP A 76 8.44 22.42 -9.59
C ASP A 76 7.51 21.42 -8.90
N TRP A 77 7.30 20.25 -9.52
CA TRP A 77 6.39 19.22 -9.07
C TRP A 77 6.97 17.82 -9.30
N ILE A 78 6.73 16.92 -8.36
CA ILE A 78 6.86 15.47 -8.51
C ILE A 78 5.48 14.85 -8.23
N VAL A 79 5.01 13.99 -9.13
CA VAL A 79 3.67 13.38 -9.07
C VAL A 79 3.81 11.86 -9.04
N PHE A 80 3.26 11.23 -7.99
CA PHE A 80 3.23 9.78 -7.85
C PHE A 80 1.84 9.22 -8.13
N THR A 81 1.76 8.24 -9.03
CA THR A 81 0.49 7.60 -9.43
C THR A 81 0.28 6.23 -8.81
N SER A 82 1.29 5.69 -8.13
CA SER A 82 1.23 4.41 -7.43
C SER A 82 2.32 4.31 -6.36
N VAL A 83 2.08 3.46 -5.37
CA VAL A 83 3.07 3.12 -4.34
C VAL A 83 4.36 2.54 -4.94
N ASN A 84 4.26 1.75 -6.02
CA ASN A 84 5.44 1.19 -6.69
C ASN A 84 6.38 2.28 -7.24
N GLY A 85 5.81 3.39 -7.73
CA GLY A 85 6.59 4.53 -8.22
C GLY A 85 7.26 5.32 -7.10
N VAL A 86 6.61 5.41 -5.94
CA VAL A 86 7.20 6.00 -4.72
C VAL A 86 8.40 5.18 -4.28
N ASP A 87 8.22 3.85 -4.14
CA ASP A 87 9.29 2.94 -3.70
C ASP A 87 10.50 3.02 -4.64
N ALA A 88 10.28 2.92 -5.96
CA ALA A 88 11.36 2.99 -6.94
C ALA A 88 12.11 4.34 -6.93
N PHE A 89 11.40 5.44 -6.72
CA PHE A 89 12.02 6.77 -6.64
C PHE A 89 12.79 6.96 -5.33
N ALA A 90 12.29 6.45 -4.21
CA ALA A 90 12.99 6.47 -2.93
C ALA A 90 14.30 5.68 -2.99
N GLU A 91 14.29 4.51 -3.64
CA GLU A 91 15.51 3.75 -3.93
C GLU A 91 16.49 4.57 -4.81
N ALA A 92 15.99 5.22 -5.86
CA ALA A 92 16.82 6.04 -6.74
C ALA A 92 17.44 7.26 -6.02
N LEU A 93 16.70 7.92 -5.13
CA LEU A 93 17.22 9.02 -4.29
C LEU A 93 18.37 8.55 -3.39
N ALA A 94 18.19 7.39 -2.74
CA ALA A 94 19.23 6.78 -1.92
C ALA A 94 20.48 6.42 -2.74
N GLU A 95 20.30 5.90 -3.96
CA GLU A 95 21.41 5.57 -4.87
C GLU A 95 22.19 6.79 -5.36
N VAL A 96 21.55 7.95 -5.48
CA VAL A 96 22.21 9.21 -5.86
C VAL A 96 22.60 10.07 -4.66
N GLU A 97 22.48 9.52 -3.45
CA GLU A 97 22.84 10.17 -2.18
C GLU A 97 22.11 11.51 -1.95
N LEU A 98 20.86 11.63 -2.42
CA LEU A 98 20.01 12.80 -2.18
C LEU A 98 18.98 12.50 -1.10
N ASP A 99 18.97 13.28 -0.02
CA ASP A 99 17.99 13.10 1.06
C ASP A 99 16.61 13.63 0.60
N PRO A 100 15.52 12.85 0.75
CA PRO A 100 14.17 13.35 0.50
C PRO A 100 13.84 14.66 1.23
N GLU A 101 14.42 14.93 2.40
CA GLU A 101 14.24 16.18 3.13
C GLU A 101 14.73 17.39 2.33
N GLU A 102 15.78 17.25 1.50
CA GLU A 102 16.30 18.31 0.64
C GLU A 102 15.34 18.72 -0.49
N LEU A 103 14.33 17.90 -0.78
CA LEU A 103 13.26 18.22 -1.73
C LEU A 103 12.18 19.10 -1.09
N ILE A 104 11.94 18.92 0.21
CA ILE A 104 10.78 19.48 0.92
C ILE A 104 11.19 20.70 1.77
N GLY A 105 12.46 20.79 2.17
CA GLY A 105 12.99 21.90 2.98
C GLY A 105 14.49 22.09 2.83
N GLY A 106 14.89 23.11 2.07
CA GLY A 106 16.27 23.58 1.98
C GLY A 106 16.41 24.78 1.05
N ASP A 107 17.12 25.81 1.51
CA ASP A 107 17.86 26.81 0.70
C ASP A 107 17.14 27.57 -0.45
N GLY A 108 15.80 27.57 -0.47
CA GLY A 108 15.00 28.62 -1.14
C GLY A 108 14.03 28.15 -2.23
N ARG A 109 13.96 26.85 -2.56
CA ARG A 109 12.90 26.29 -3.41
C ARG A 109 12.47 24.91 -2.93
N THR A 110 11.19 24.79 -2.57
CA THR A 110 10.55 23.54 -2.20
C THR A 110 9.91 22.90 -3.44
N VAL A 111 10.23 21.63 -3.69
CA VAL A 111 9.55 20.82 -4.71
C VAL A 111 8.16 20.44 -4.20
N ARG A 112 7.12 20.64 -5.02
CA ARG A 112 5.76 20.27 -4.63
C ARG A 112 5.52 18.79 -4.93
N ILE A 113 4.98 18.06 -3.97
CA ILE A 113 4.70 16.62 -4.13
C ILE A 113 3.19 16.42 -4.23
N CYS A 114 2.76 15.63 -5.21
CA CYS A 114 1.38 15.17 -5.37
C CYS A 114 1.36 13.65 -5.45
N ALA A 115 0.33 13.01 -4.91
CA ALA A 115 0.09 11.59 -5.05
C ALA A 115 -1.38 11.31 -5.40
N ILE A 116 -1.62 10.30 -6.22
CA ILE A 116 -2.94 9.74 -6.47
C ILE A 116 -3.06 8.47 -5.63
N GLY A 117 -4.02 8.43 -4.71
CA GLY A 117 -4.25 7.34 -3.77
C GLY A 117 -5.60 7.45 -3.09
#